data_AF-A0A1F9AJC9-F1
#
_entry.id   AF-A0A1F9AJC9-F1
#
_cell.length_a   1.000
_cell.length_b   1.000
_cell.length_c   1.000
_cell.angle_alpha   90.00
_cell.angle_beta   90.00
_cell.angle_gamma   90.00
#
_symmetry.space_group_name_H-M   'P 1'
#
loop_
_entity.id
_entity.type
_entity.pdbx_description
1 polymer ?
#
loop_
_entity_poly.entity_id
_entity_poly.type
_entity_poly.pdbx_seq_one_letter_code
_entity_poly.pdbx_strand_id
1 'polypeptide(L)'
;MADSKTIQDLLERGLYHYGLGEVGKALQLWHEVLALEPGNEMAREYIEIETGQPAGQAAPVVDEDVFDLESEMLEEAPPGPGGKNPGAEEFFTGQQMLLAERWPEAEQAFLTAHRLEPNNPLYWAHVELTRARLVKDTIEKVGGLDKVPRLIPSMKELAKMNFTQEEGFILSLINGEISFEDVIAISPVPRGTTYRTLHRLLADGLISIGEA
;
A
#
# COMPACT_ATOMS: atom_id res chain seq x y z
N MET A 1 -10.07 15.46 29.91
CA MET A 1 -8.82 15.21 29.18
C MET A 1 -8.92 13.79 28.65
N ALA A 2 -9.04 13.63 27.33
CA ALA A 2 -9.06 12.31 26.73
C ALA A 2 -7.70 11.62 26.99
N ASP A 3 -7.72 10.32 27.22
CA ASP A 3 -6.51 9.54 27.46
C ASP A 3 -5.71 9.48 26.14
N SER A 4 -4.40 9.76 26.19
CA SER A 4 -3.51 9.75 25.02
C SER A 4 -3.55 8.38 24.31
N LYS A 5 -3.81 7.33 25.08
CA LYS A 5 -3.98 5.95 24.58
C LYS A 5 -5.24 5.77 23.72
N THR A 6 -6.31 6.53 23.99
CA THR A 6 -7.57 6.48 23.22
C THR A 6 -7.41 7.18 21.87
N ILE A 7 -6.68 8.29 21.83
CA ILE A 7 -6.40 9.02 20.57
C ILE A 7 -5.54 8.16 19.64
N GLN A 8 -4.52 7.51 20.19
CA GLN A 8 -3.66 6.61 19.42
C GLN A 8 -4.44 5.41 18.84
N ASP A 9 -5.32 4.77 19.62
CA ASP A 9 -6.17 3.67 19.14
C ASP A 9 -7.08 4.10 17.97
N LEU A 10 -7.67 5.29 18.06
CA LEU A 10 -8.52 5.84 17.00
C LEU A 10 -7.74 6.14 15.72
N LEU A 11 -6.52 6.69 15.84
CA LEU A 11 -5.64 6.91 14.70
C LEU A 11 -5.23 5.59 14.02
N GLU A 12 -4.82 4.60 14.81
CA GLU A 12 -4.41 3.28 14.32
C GLU A 12 -5.57 2.55 13.63
N ARG A 13 -6.78 2.62 14.20
CA ARG A 13 -7.99 2.06 13.58
C ARG A 13 -8.39 2.82 12.32
N GLY A 14 -8.25 4.14 12.32
CA GLY A 14 -8.49 4.97 11.14
C GLY A 14 -7.57 4.56 9.99
N LEU A 15 -6.28 4.41 10.28
CA LEU A 15 -5.29 3.91 9.32
C LEU A 15 -5.56 2.46 8.88
N TYR A 16 -6.05 1.61 9.77
CA TYR A 16 -6.46 0.25 9.43
C TYR A 16 -7.60 0.25 8.40
N HIS A 17 -8.67 1.01 8.65
CA HIS A 17 -9.80 1.12 7.73
C HIS A 17 -9.40 1.81 6.42
N TYR A 18 -8.52 2.81 6.50
CA TYR A 18 -7.96 3.47 5.33
C TYR A 18 -7.17 2.49 4.46
N GLY A 19 -6.29 1.70 5.08
CA GLY A 19 -5.53 0.65 4.40
C GLY A 19 -6.43 -0.38 3.71
N LEU A 20 -7.61 -0.68 4.27
CA LEU A 20 -8.63 -1.55 3.69
C LEU A 20 -9.44 -0.91 2.54
N GLY A 21 -9.22 0.36 2.22
CA GLY A 21 -10.03 1.12 1.25
C GLY A 21 -11.38 1.58 1.79
N GLU A 22 -11.64 1.39 3.09
CA GLU A 22 -12.86 1.83 3.76
C GLU A 22 -12.74 3.30 4.19
N VAL A 23 -12.46 4.16 3.22
CA VAL A 23 -12.16 5.60 3.40
C VAL A 23 -13.18 6.31 4.29
N GLY A 24 -14.47 6.06 4.09
CA GLY A 24 -15.53 6.69 4.89
C GLY A 24 -15.43 6.36 6.39
N LYS A 25 -15.00 5.15 6.76
CA LYS A 25 -14.79 4.77 8.17
C LYS A 25 -13.49 5.38 8.73
N ALA A 26 -12.46 5.49 7.88
CA ALA A 26 -11.21 6.14 8.26
C ALA A 26 -11.43 7.62 8.59
N LEU A 27 -12.14 8.35 7.72
CA LEU A 27 -12.50 9.75 7.93
C LEU A 27 -13.32 9.94 9.21
N GLN A 28 -14.29 9.06 9.48
CA GLN A 28 -15.05 9.11 10.74
C GLN A 28 -14.14 9.02 11.97
N LEU A 29 -13.22 8.06 11.98
CA LEU A 29 -12.29 7.86 13.10
C LEU A 29 -11.33 9.04 13.27
N TRP A 30 -10.89 9.66 12.18
CA TRP A 30 -10.04 10.86 12.24
C TRP A 30 -10.82 12.10 12.69
N HIS A 31 -12.08 12.26 12.29
CA HIS A 31 -12.95 13.31 12.84
C HIS A 31 -13.22 13.11 14.33
N GLU A 32 -13.35 11.87 14.79
CA GLU A 32 -13.45 11.56 16.23
C GLU A 32 -12.17 11.96 16.98
N VAL A 33 -10.99 11.76 16.39
CA VAL A 33 -9.73 12.27 16.96
C VAL A 33 -9.73 13.79 17.08
N LEU A 34 -10.18 14.51 16.04
CA LEU A 34 -10.29 15.97 16.08
C LEU A 34 -11.35 16.48 17.05
N ALA A 35 -12.41 15.71 17.32
CA ALA A 35 -13.40 16.05 18.33
C ALA A 35 -12.82 15.94 19.76
N LEU A 36 -11.89 15.00 19.98
CA LEU A 36 -11.21 14.80 21.27
C LEU A 36 -10.02 15.75 21.46
N GLU A 37 -9.28 15.99 20.38
CA GLU A 37 -8.12 16.86 20.32
C GLU A 37 -8.17 17.67 19.02
N PRO A 38 -8.85 18.83 19.02
CA PRO A 38 -8.94 19.71 17.85
C PRO A 38 -7.58 20.19 17.35
N GLY A 39 -6.54 20.03 18.18
CA GLY A 39 -5.12 20.30 17.97
C GLY A 39 -4.38 19.26 17.13
N ASN A 40 -4.92 18.04 16.98
CA ASN A 40 -4.19 16.87 16.51
C ASN A 40 -3.77 17.00 15.03
N GLU A 41 -2.49 17.25 14.79
CA GLU A 41 -1.93 17.48 13.45
C GLU A 41 -2.11 16.26 12.54
N MET A 42 -1.90 15.05 13.08
CA MET A 42 -1.99 13.80 12.32
C MET A 42 -3.39 13.57 11.74
N ALA A 43 -4.43 13.71 12.56
CA ALA A 43 -5.80 13.52 12.09
C ALA A 43 -6.22 14.57 11.04
N ARG A 44 -5.73 15.82 11.17
CA ARG A 44 -6.01 16.85 10.16
C ARG A 44 -5.34 16.53 8.83
N GLU A 45 -4.07 16.15 8.89
CA GLU A 45 -3.29 15.81 7.71
C GLU A 45 -3.93 14.62 6.98
N TYR A 46 -4.39 13.60 7.70
CA TYR A 46 -5.06 12.44 7.10
C TYR A 46 -6.38 12.81 6.40
N ILE A 47 -7.19 13.67 7.02
CA ILE A 47 -8.43 14.15 6.40
C ILE A 47 -8.14 15.07 5.22
N GLU A 48 -7.14 15.94 5.31
CA GLU A 48 -6.77 16.86 4.23
C GLU A 48 -6.22 16.12 3.01
N ILE A 49 -5.37 15.10 3.21
CA ILE A 49 -4.86 14.25 2.13
C ILE A 49 -6.02 13.59 1.38
N GLU A 50 -7.04 13.10 2.09
CA GLU A 50 -8.13 12.36 1.49
C GLU A 50 -9.22 13.27 0.88
N THR A 51 -9.57 14.35 1.57
CA THR A 51 -10.68 15.23 1.14
C THR A 51 -10.24 16.42 0.30
N GLY A 52 -8.93 16.72 0.30
CA GLY A 52 -8.38 17.94 -0.28
C GLY A 52 -8.80 19.22 0.47
N GLN A 53 -9.47 19.10 1.61
CA GLN A 53 -9.97 20.22 2.41
C GLN A 53 -9.28 20.26 3.78
N PRO A 54 -8.89 21.45 4.27
CA PRO A 54 -8.27 21.58 5.58
C PRO A 54 -9.28 21.20 6.67
N ALA A 55 -8.97 20.15 7.40
CA ALA A 55 -9.78 19.65 8.50
C ALA A 55 -9.65 20.53 9.74
N GLY A 56 -10.18 21.75 9.72
CA GLY A 56 -9.97 22.67 10.84
C GLY A 56 -10.61 24.04 10.76
N GLN A 57 -11.36 24.37 9.71
CA GLN A 57 -12.23 25.53 9.76
C GLN A 57 -13.55 25.09 10.40
N ALA A 58 -13.77 25.49 11.66
CA ALA A 58 -15.11 25.53 12.20
C ALA A 58 -15.98 26.25 11.17
N ALA A 59 -16.99 25.56 10.64
CA ALA A 59 -17.90 26.14 9.66
C ALA A 59 -18.29 27.54 10.14
N PRO A 60 -18.09 28.62 9.36
CA PRO A 60 -18.69 29.88 9.71
C PRO A 60 -20.19 29.60 9.80
N VAL A 61 -20.78 29.98 10.94
CA VAL A 61 -22.22 29.94 11.13
C VAL A 61 -22.78 30.82 10.02
N VAL A 62 -23.30 30.20 8.96
CA VAL A 62 -23.97 30.90 7.88
C VAL A 62 -25.32 31.31 8.41
N ASP A 63 -25.46 32.60 8.72
CA ASP A 63 -26.77 33.24 8.77
C ASP A 63 -27.47 32.97 7.43
N GLU A 64 -28.71 32.48 7.47
CA GLU A 64 -29.48 31.97 6.32
C GLU A 64 -29.82 33.03 5.24
N ASP A 65 -29.33 34.27 5.35
CA ASP A 65 -29.85 35.42 4.60
C ASP A 65 -28.86 36.11 3.64
N VAL A 66 -27.83 35.43 3.14
CA VAL A 66 -27.03 35.97 2.01
C VAL A 66 -26.70 34.89 0.97
N PHE A 67 -27.73 34.47 0.24
CA PHE A 67 -27.60 33.84 -1.07
C PHE A 67 -27.73 34.92 -2.15
N ASP A 68 -26.62 35.52 -2.59
CA ASP A 68 -26.59 36.18 -3.91
C ASP A 68 -25.16 36.46 -4.42
N LEU A 69 -24.33 35.44 -4.60
CA LEU A 69 -23.08 35.54 -5.39
C LEU A 69 -22.81 34.23 -6.16
N GLU A 70 -23.83 33.70 -6.85
CA GLU A 70 -23.59 32.82 -8.00
C GLU A 70 -23.39 33.69 -9.24
N SER A 71 -22.20 34.28 -9.39
CA SER A 71 -21.59 34.71 -10.66
C SER A 71 -20.38 35.57 -10.32
N GLU A 72 -19.22 35.21 -10.89
CA GLU A 72 -17.93 35.85 -10.70
C GLU A 72 -17.21 35.49 -9.39
N MET A 73 -16.49 34.36 -9.39
CA MET A 73 -15.11 34.24 -8.86
C MET A 73 -14.62 32.78 -9.03
N LEU A 74 -14.48 32.36 -10.29
CA LEU A 74 -13.49 31.35 -10.68
C LEU A 74 -12.09 32.01 -10.70
N GLU A 75 -11.68 32.61 -9.59
CA GLU A 75 -10.32 33.13 -9.43
C GLU A 75 -9.64 32.44 -8.25
N GLU A 76 -8.78 31.51 -8.66
CA GLU A 76 -7.65 30.89 -7.96
C GLU A 76 -7.78 30.71 -6.44
N ALA A 77 -8.04 29.45 -6.05
CA ALA A 77 -7.65 28.95 -4.75
C ALA A 77 -6.21 29.44 -4.44
N PRO A 78 -5.93 29.93 -3.21
CA PRO A 78 -4.58 30.32 -2.85
C PRO A 78 -3.65 29.15 -3.13
N PRO A 79 -2.43 29.37 -3.67
CA PRO A 79 -1.49 28.28 -3.84
C PRO A 79 -1.21 27.69 -2.46
N GLY A 80 -1.83 26.54 -2.18
CA GLY A 80 -1.35 25.61 -1.17
C GLY A 80 0.15 25.38 -1.41
N PRO A 81 0.95 25.13 -0.37
CA PRO A 81 2.40 25.24 -0.42
C PRO A 81 2.95 24.62 -1.71
N GLY A 82 3.38 25.52 -2.60
CA GLY A 82 3.56 25.30 -4.04
C GLY A 82 4.78 24.48 -4.43
N GLY A 83 5.04 23.39 -3.71
CA GLY A 83 5.99 22.36 -4.11
C GLY A 83 5.23 21.06 -4.32
N LYS A 84 5.25 20.52 -5.54
CA LYS A 84 4.93 19.10 -5.75
C LYS A 84 5.78 18.30 -4.78
N ASN A 85 5.21 17.78 -3.69
CA ASN A 85 5.97 16.93 -2.78
C ASN A 85 6.17 15.60 -3.52
N PRO A 86 7.39 15.27 -3.98
CA PRO A 86 7.58 14.10 -4.82
C PRO A 86 7.29 12.80 -4.06
N GLY A 87 7.48 12.78 -2.73
CA GLY A 87 7.12 11.61 -1.93
C GLY A 87 5.61 11.41 -1.86
N ALA A 88 4.82 12.48 -1.75
CA ALA A 88 3.36 12.41 -1.79
C ALA A 88 2.82 11.95 -3.17
N GLU A 89 3.44 12.37 -4.27
CA GLU A 89 3.07 11.91 -5.62
C GLU A 89 3.34 10.40 -5.80
N GLU A 90 4.49 9.93 -5.35
CA GLU A 90 4.83 8.49 -5.35
C GLU A 90 3.92 7.69 -4.41
N PHE A 91 3.56 8.26 -3.26
CA PHE A 91 2.61 7.64 -2.34
C PHE A 91 1.23 7.49 -2.97
N PHE A 92 0.72 8.53 -3.63
CA PHE A 92 -0.54 8.45 -4.36
C PHE A 92 -0.49 7.41 -5.48
N THR A 93 0.61 7.37 -6.24
CA THR A 93 0.84 6.35 -7.28
C THR A 93 0.79 4.94 -6.68
N GLY A 94 1.45 4.74 -5.52
CA GLY A 94 1.42 3.47 -4.79
C GLY A 94 0.00 3.06 -4.37
N GLN A 95 -0.80 3.99 -3.89
CA GLN A 95 -2.20 3.73 -3.53
C GLN A 95 -3.04 3.30 -4.74
N GLN A 96 -2.86 3.95 -5.89
CA GLN A 96 -3.54 3.54 -7.13
C GLN A 96 -3.18 2.13 -7.56
N MET A 97 -1.89 1.76 -7.49
CA MET A 97 -1.43 0.40 -7.81
C MET A 97 -1.94 -0.63 -6.78
N LEU A 98 -2.01 -0.23 -5.50
CA LEU A 98 -2.53 -1.07 -4.42
C LEU A 98 -4.01 -1.40 -4.64
N LEU A 99 -4.83 -0.42 -5.02
CA LEU A 99 -6.24 -0.61 -5.36
C LEU A 99 -6.42 -1.46 -6.62
N ALA A 100 -5.50 -1.35 -7.57
CA ALA A 100 -5.46 -2.16 -8.78
C ALA A 100 -4.87 -3.56 -8.56
N GLU A 101 -4.55 -3.94 -7.32
CA GLU A 101 -3.92 -5.23 -6.96
C GLU A 101 -2.56 -5.49 -7.65
N ARG A 102 -1.89 -4.41 -8.06
CA ARG A 102 -0.56 -4.43 -8.68
C ARG A 102 0.51 -4.30 -7.62
N TRP A 103 0.69 -5.38 -6.85
CA TRP A 103 1.52 -5.36 -5.64
C TRP A 103 2.98 -4.96 -5.86
N PRO A 104 3.70 -5.48 -6.88
CA PRO A 104 5.10 -5.09 -7.10
C PRO A 104 5.26 -3.60 -7.41
N GLU A 105 4.39 -3.05 -8.26
CA GLU A 105 4.40 -1.63 -8.61
C GLU A 105 4.00 -0.74 -7.44
N ALA A 106 3.01 -1.17 -6.64
CA ALA A 106 2.62 -0.48 -5.42
C ALA A 106 3.79 -0.43 -4.40
N GLU A 107 4.44 -1.56 -4.16
CA GLU A 107 5.58 -1.65 -3.25
C GLU A 107 6.72 -0.72 -3.70
N GLN A 108 7.02 -0.71 -5.01
CA GLN A 108 8.07 0.13 -5.58
C GLN A 108 7.76 1.63 -5.42
N ALA A 109 6.51 2.04 -5.65
CA ALA A 109 6.10 3.43 -5.47
C ALA A 109 6.22 3.85 -3.99
N PHE A 110 5.74 3.02 -3.06
CA PHE A 110 5.86 3.31 -1.62
C PHE A 110 7.31 3.32 -1.12
N LEU A 111 8.18 2.42 -1.61
CA LEU A 111 9.61 2.47 -1.32
C LEU A 111 10.26 3.75 -1.87
N THR A 112 9.81 4.22 -3.04
CA THR A 112 10.29 5.48 -3.63
C THR A 112 9.84 6.67 -2.79
N ALA A 113 8.59 6.71 -2.35
CA ALA A 113 8.08 7.71 -1.42
C ALA A 113 8.89 7.72 -0.11
N HIS A 114 9.11 6.55 0.49
CA HIS A 114 9.92 6.41 1.72
C HIS A 114 11.36 6.88 1.52
N ARG A 115 11.98 6.61 0.36
CA ARG A 115 13.34 7.09 0.07
C ARG A 115 13.39 8.62 -0.04
N LEU A 116 12.33 9.25 -0.57
CA LEU A 116 12.24 10.70 -0.72
C LEU A 116 11.99 11.39 0.62
N GLU A 117 11.16 10.80 1.49
CA GLU A 117 10.87 11.30 2.84
C GLU A 117 10.98 10.16 3.88
N PRO A 118 12.20 9.79 4.31
CA PRO A 118 12.42 8.64 5.20
C PRO A 118 11.77 8.76 6.58
N ASN A 119 11.51 10.00 7.01
CA ASN A 119 10.93 10.28 8.31
C ASN A 119 9.39 10.20 8.31
N ASN A 120 8.75 10.01 7.15
CA ASN A 120 7.30 9.81 7.10
C ASN A 120 6.96 8.34 7.43
N PRO A 121 6.35 8.06 8.59
CA PRO A 121 6.07 6.68 9.01
C PRO A 121 4.98 6.00 8.16
N LEU A 122 4.13 6.76 7.46
CA LEU A 122 3.04 6.21 6.64
C LEU A 122 3.55 5.39 5.46
N TYR A 123 4.64 5.84 4.84
CA TYR A 123 5.13 5.22 3.61
C TYR A 123 5.62 3.80 3.86
N TRP A 124 6.38 3.59 4.95
CA TRP A 124 6.82 2.24 5.32
C TRP A 124 5.65 1.35 5.76
N ALA A 125 4.66 1.88 6.47
CA ALA A 125 3.46 1.12 6.81
C ALA A 125 2.75 0.58 5.55
N HIS A 126 2.71 1.37 4.47
CA HIS A 126 2.14 0.93 3.19
C HIS A 126 3.03 -0.08 2.44
N VAL A 127 4.36 -0.01 2.57
CA VAL A 127 5.26 -1.06 2.10
C VAL A 127 4.91 -2.40 2.76
N GLU A 128 4.80 -2.42 4.09
CA GLU A 128 4.51 -3.65 4.83
C GLU A 128 3.09 -4.18 4.56
N LEU A 129 2.09 -3.29 4.46
CA LEU A 129 0.73 -3.66 4.05
C LEU A 129 0.72 -4.31 2.66
N THR A 130 1.43 -3.72 1.70
CA THR A 130 1.52 -4.22 0.32
C THR A 130 2.19 -5.59 0.29
N ARG A 131 3.27 -5.79 1.06
CA ARG A 131 3.96 -7.08 1.19
C ARG A 131 3.03 -8.15 1.76
N ALA A 132 2.28 -7.82 2.82
CA ALA A 132 1.33 -8.75 3.41
C ALA A 132 0.23 -9.16 2.41
N ARG A 133 -0.28 -8.21 1.60
CA ARG A 133 -1.25 -8.48 0.54
C ARG A 133 -0.69 -9.35 -0.58
N LEU A 134 0.54 -9.07 -1.03
CA LEU A 134 1.24 -9.90 -2.01
C LEU A 134 1.35 -11.34 -1.54
N VAL A 135 1.79 -11.54 -0.29
CA VAL A 135 1.92 -12.89 0.30
C VAL A 135 0.57 -13.59 0.34
N LYS A 136 -0.47 -12.91 0.82
CA LYS A 136 -1.84 -13.46 0.87
C LYS A 136 -2.34 -13.87 -0.51
N ASP A 137 -2.28 -12.97 -1.49
CA ASP A 137 -2.69 -13.20 -2.88
C ASP A 137 -1.91 -14.37 -3.50
N THR A 138 -0.60 -14.46 -3.22
CA THR A 138 0.23 -15.58 -3.67
C THR A 138 -0.27 -16.91 -3.11
N ILE A 139 -0.51 -17.00 -1.80
CA ILE A 139 -0.98 -18.21 -1.12
C ILE A 139 -2.36 -18.64 -1.67
N GLU A 140 -3.27 -17.69 -1.86
CA GLU A 140 -4.60 -17.93 -2.42
C GLU A 140 -4.52 -18.45 -3.85
N LYS A 141 -3.68 -17.85 -4.70
CA LYS A 141 -3.46 -18.29 -6.10
C LYS A 141 -2.89 -19.70 -6.20
N VAL A 142 -1.97 -20.08 -5.30
CA VAL A 142 -1.39 -21.42 -5.32
C VAL A 142 -2.27 -22.49 -4.66
N GLY A 143 -3.31 -22.07 -3.92
CA GLY A 143 -4.23 -22.98 -3.24
C GLY A 143 -3.64 -23.69 -2.01
N GLY A 144 -2.62 -23.08 -1.38
CA GLY A 144 -1.90 -23.64 -0.22
C GLY A 144 -0.40 -23.82 -0.45
N LEU A 145 0.41 -23.63 0.60
CA LEU A 145 1.86 -23.74 0.52
C LEU A 145 2.37 -25.20 0.45
N ASP A 146 1.50 -26.18 0.70
CA ASP A 146 1.76 -27.62 0.55
C ASP A 146 1.88 -28.06 -0.91
N LYS A 147 1.48 -27.22 -1.87
CA LYS A 147 1.55 -27.54 -3.30
C LYS A 147 2.98 -27.49 -3.83
N VAL A 148 3.21 -28.27 -4.89
CA VAL A 148 4.53 -28.42 -5.52
C VAL A 148 4.61 -27.55 -6.80
N PRO A 149 5.41 -26.47 -6.82
CA PRO A 149 5.60 -25.70 -8.04
C PRO A 149 6.39 -26.47 -9.10
N ARG A 150 5.99 -26.31 -10.37
CA ARG A 150 6.72 -26.87 -11.53
C ARG A 150 7.02 -25.78 -12.55
N LEU A 151 8.28 -25.70 -12.98
CA LEU A 151 8.68 -24.84 -14.09
C LEU A 151 8.01 -25.31 -15.38
N ILE A 152 7.38 -24.38 -16.09
CA ILE A 152 6.77 -24.61 -17.41
C ILE A 152 7.82 -24.51 -18.53
N PRO A 153 8.69 -23.48 -18.58
CA PRO A 153 9.68 -23.36 -19.64
C PRO A 153 10.85 -24.33 -19.44
N SER A 154 11.48 -24.71 -20.54
CA SER A 154 12.74 -25.45 -20.51
C SER A 154 13.90 -24.58 -20.01
N MET A 155 14.97 -25.20 -19.51
CA MET A 155 16.20 -24.51 -19.11
C MET A 155 16.79 -23.63 -20.23
N LYS A 156 16.64 -24.02 -21.49
CA LYS A 156 17.11 -23.25 -22.66
C LYS A 156 16.30 -21.97 -22.87
N GLU A 157 15.01 -21.98 -22.52
CA GLU A 157 14.14 -20.81 -22.59
C GLU A 157 14.39 -19.88 -21.41
N LEU A 158 14.52 -20.43 -20.20
CA LEU A 158 14.89 -19.67 -19.00
C LEU A 158 16.23 -18.94 -19.18
N ALA A 159 17.21 -19.57 -19.83
CA ALA A 159 18.52 -18.95 -20.10
C ALA A 159 18.46 -17.72 -21.04
N LYS A 160 17.35 -17.49 -21.73
CA LYS A 160 17.14 -16.30 -22.58
C LYS A 160 16.44 -15.16 -21.83
N MET A 161 15.92 -15.42 -20.65
CA MET A 161 15.22 -14.45 -19.82
C MET A 161 16.20 -13.75 -18.88
N ASN A 162 15.82 -12.55 -18.42
CA ASN A 162 16.62 -11.77 -17.48
C ASN A 162 16.19 -12.12 -16.06
N PHE A 163 17.07 -12.78 -15.32
CA PHE A 163 16.89 -13.07 -13.90
C PHE A 163 18.03 -12.48 -13.09
N THR A 164 17.71 -11.99 -11.90
CA THR A 164 18.74 -11.64 -10.91
C THR A 164 19.39 -12.91 -10.35
N GLN A 165 20.51 -12.75 -9.64
CA GLN A 165 21.15 -13.90 -8.97
C GLN A 165 20.22 -14.54 -7.92
N GLU A 166 19.49 -13.72 -7.16
CA GLU A 166 18.51 -14.17 -6.16
C GLU A 166 17.37 -14.96 -6.81
N GLU A 167 16.85 -14.47 -7.93
CA GLU A 167 15.81 -15.16 -8.69
C GLU A 167 16.32 -16.48 -9.27
N GLY A 168 17.56 -16.51 -9.77
CA GLY A 168 18.20 -17.73 -10.24
C GLY A 168 18.32 -18.80 -9.15
N PHE A 169 18.60 -18.41 -7.90
CA PHE A 169 18.58 -19.33 -6.76
C PHE A 169 17.18 -19.90 -6.52
N ILE A 170 16.15 -19.05 -6.45
CA ILE A 170 14.78 -19.51 -6.23
C ILE A 170 14.33 -20.45 -7.36
N LEU A 171 14.62 -20.10 -8.62
CA LEU A 171 14.33 -20.94 -9.78
C LEU A 171 14.99 -22.32 -9.68
N SER A 172 16.22 -22.39 -9.17
CA SER A 172 16.94 -23.67 -9.01
C SER A 172 16.33 -24.59 -7.96
N LEU A 173 15.52 -24.06 -7.04
CA LEU A 173 14.76 -24.85 -6.06
C LEU A 173 13.46 -25.40 -6.64
N ILE A 174 12.94 -24.83 -7.73
CA ILE A 174 11.68 -25.26 -8.36
C ILE A 174 11.97 -26.44 -9.30
N ASN A 175 12.22 -27.61 -8.70
CA ASN A 175 12.51 -28.85 -9.40
C ASN A 175 11.28 -29.76 -9.59
N GLY A 176 10.12 -29.37 -9.05
CA GLY A 176 8.89 -30.16 -9.11
C GLY A 176 8.83 -31.32 -8.12
N GLU A 177 9.64 -31.29 -7.06
CA GLU A 177 9.68 -32.33 -6.00
C GLU A 177 9.34 -31.78 -4.61
N ILE A 178 9.61 -30.50 -4.36
CA ILE A 178 9.41 -29.87 -3.04
C ILE A 178 8.26 -28.87 -3.07
N SER A 179 7.64 -28.64 -1.91
CA SER A 179 6.49 -27.75 -1.77
C SER A 179 6.88 -26.26 -1.85
N PHE A 180 5.91 -25.36 -2.05
CA PHE A 180 6.15 -23.92 -1.90
C PHE A 180 6.66 -23.58 -0.50
N GLU A 181 6.13 -24.22 0.55
CA GLU A 181 6.61 -24.07 1.94
C GLU A 181 8.10 -24.38 2.04
N ASP A 182 8.54 -25.51 1.48
CA ASP A 182 9.94 -25.92 1.48
C ASP A 182 10.81 -24.97 0.68
N VAL A 183 10.39 -24.57 -0.54
CA VAL A 183 11.10 -23.56 -1.35
C VAL A 183 11.33 -22.30 -0.54
N ILE A 184 10.31 -21.80 0.17
CA ILE A 184 10.40 -20.60 1.00
C ILE A 184 11.30 -20.83 2.23
N ALA A 185 11.29 -22.03 2.81
CA ALA A 185 12.04 -22.35 4.01
C ALA A 185 13.55 -22.56 3.76
N ILE A 186 13.91 -23.21 2.65
CA ILE A 186 15.31 -23.54 2.31
C ILE A 186 15.99 -22.47 1.46
N SER A 187 15.23 -21.56 0.85
CA SER A 187 15.79 -20.46 0.07
C SER A 187 16.72 -19.60 0.94
N PRO A 188 17.98 -19.36 0.51
CA PRO A 188 18.86 -18.42 1.19
C PRO A 188 18.43 -16.96 0.95
N VAL A 189 17.47 -16.73 0.04
CA VAL A 189 16.93 -15.42 -0.29
C VAL A 189 15.88 -15.02 0.76
N PRO A 190 15.86 -13.76 1.25
CA PRO A 190 14.89 -13.32 2.24
C PRO A 190 13.44 -13.64 1.86
N ARG A 191 12.62 -14.05 2.84
CA ARG A 191 11.24 -14.54 2.61
C ARG A 191 10.41 -13.59 1.75
N GLY A 192 10.45 -12.28 2.02
CA GLY A 192 9.70 -11.28 1.24
C GLY A 192 10.09 -11.28 -0.25
N THR A 193 11.39 -11.32 -0.54
CA THR A 193 11.89 -11.43 -1.91
C THR A 193 11.48 -12.75 -2.54
N THR A 194 11.56 -13.86 -1.79
CA THR A 194 11.11 -15.18 -2.28
C THR A 194 9.63 -15.18 -2.68
N TYR A 195 8.74 -14.61 -1.85
CA TYR A 195 7.34 -14.44 -2.21
C TYR A 195 7.14 -13.55 -3.43
N ARG A 196 7.86 -12.42 -3.53
CA ARG A 196 7.79 -11.54 -4.70
C ARG A 196 8.20 -12.26 -5.99
N THR A 197 9.26 -13.05 -5.95
CA THR A 197 9.71 -13.85 -7.09
C THR A 197 8.66 -14.90 -7.46
N LEU A 198 8.14 -15.67 -6.49
CA LEU A 198 7.11 -16.68 -6.74
C LEU A 198 5.84 -16.06 -7.33
N HIS A 199 5.39 -14.92 -6.78
CA HIS A 199 4.26 -14.16 -7.30
C HIS A 199 4.46 -13.75 -8.76
N ARG A 200 5.62 -13.19 -9.09
CA ARG A 200 5.97 -12.82 -10.47
C ARG A 200 5.96 -14.05 -11.38
N LEU A 201 6.62 -15.13 -10.99
CA LEU A 201 6.70 -16.35 -11.81
C LEU A 201 5.30 -16.95 -12.07
N LEU A 202 4.38 -16.86 -11.12
CA LEU A 202 2.97 -17.25 -11.31
C LEU A 202 2.25 -16.32 -12.29
N ALA A 203 2.39 -15.01 -12.09
CA ALA A 203 1.76 -13.99 -12.94
C ALA A 203 2.24 -14.09 -14.41
N ASP A 204 3.52 -14.39 -14.62
CA ASP A 204 4.13 -14.57 -15.93
C ASP A 204 3.84 -15.96 -16.54
N GLY A 205 3.16 -16.85 -15.81
CA GLY A 205 2.87 -18.21 -16.26
C GLY A 205 4.13 -19.07 -16.45
N LEU A 206 5.19 -18.80 -15.69
CA LEU A 206 6.44 -19.56 -15.73
C LEU A 206 6.43 -20.76 -14.79
N ILE A 207 5.54 -20.76 -13.79
CA ILE A 207 5.32 -21.90 -12.91
C ILE A 207 3.85 -22.33 -12.90
N SER A 208 3.64 -23.63 -12.78
CA SER A 208 2.34 -24.26 -12.58
C SER A 208 2.27 -24.92 -11.21
N ILE A 209 1.05 -25.15 -10.74
CA ILE A 209 0.76 -25.82 -9.47
C ILE A 209 0.57 -27.31 -9.81
N GLY A 210 1.50 -28.16 -9.35
CA GLY A 210 1.33 -29.61 -9.40
C GLY A 210 0.43 -30.10 -8.27
N GLU A 211 -0.20 -31.27 -8.47
CA GLU A 211 -0.74 -32.03 -7.33
C GLU A 211 0.43 -32.52 -6.47
N ALA A 212 0.27 -32.40 -5.15
CA ALA A 212 1.23 -32.87 -4.14
C ALA A 212 1.30 -34.40 -4.11
#